data_AF-A0A2D6R7G4-F1
#
_entry.id   AF-A0A2D6R7G4-F1
#
_cell.length_a   1.000
_cell.length_b   1.000
_cell.length_c   1.000
_cell.angle_alpha   90.00
_cell.angle_beta   90.00
_cell.angle_gamma   90.00
#
_symmetry.space_group_name_H-M   'P 1'
#
loop_
_entity.id
_entity.type
_entity.pdbx_description
1 polymer ?
#
loop_
_entity_poly.entity_id
_entity_poly.type
_entity_poly.pdbx_seq_one_letter_code
_entity_poly.pdbx_strand_id
1 'polypeptide(L)'
;MASFNWWFLLVAIPYVEFIGYVFHRFLDHSHLIPRIEYEHWKHHFKLYPPKNLRPDHPYVKVKAIEYKTFGPLALALPFVVLSFENALPMALGSGLYAILFWYFHRLFHLRKHILSKKKYFLYLQKIHDNHHINTTKNYTITNPIMDFIFGTYAHKTPKYKNTFANFEKQFEQEVKSGKFTGSVHKTKTGT
;
A
#
# COMPACT_ATOMS: atom_id res chain seq x y z
N MET A 1 -22.78 -22.09 -25.39
CA MET A 1 -22.35 -21.91 -23.98
C MET A 1 -21.10 -21.06 -24.00
N ALA A 2 -21.06 -19.93 -23.30
CA ALA A 2 -19.84 -19.13 -23.22
C ALA A 2 -18.83 -19.85 -22.30
N SER A 3 -17.61 -20.06 -22.78
CA SER A 3 -16.55 -20.70 -21.99
C SER A 3 -15.95 -19.70 -21.00
N PHE A 4 -15.85 -20.09 -19.74
CA PHE A 4 -15.11 -19.31 -18.74
C PHE A 4 -13.63 -19.23 -19.11
N ASN A 5 -13.12 -18.03 -19.33
CA ASN A 5 -11.71 -17.81 -19.66
C ASN A 5 -10.87 -17.68 -18.40
N TRP A 6 -10.48 -18.82 -17.83
CA TRP A 6 -9.72 -18.89 -16.58
C TRP A 6 -8.37 -18.16 -16.62
N TRP A 7 -7.82 -17.87 -17.81
CA TRP A 7 -6.63 -17.03 -17.97
C TRP A 7 -6.76 -15.65 -17.29
N PHE A 8 -7.97 -15.10 -17.19
CA PHE A 8 -8.20 -13.83 -16.49
C PHE A 8 -7.89 -13.88 -14.99
N LEU A 9 -7.83 -15.06 -14.36
CA LEU A 9 -7.29 -15.20 -13.00
C LEU A 9 -5.81 -14.79 -12.92
N LEU A 10 -5.03 -15.12 -13.95
CA LEU A 10 -3.60 -14.81 -14.01
C LEU A 10 -3.37 -13.35 -14.42
N VAL A 11 -4.21 -12.82 -15.32
CA VAL A 11 -4.21 -11.38 -15.70
C VAL A 11 -4.51 -10.48 -14.50
N ALA A 12 -5.25 -10.98 -13.50
CA ALA A 12 -5.52 -10.24 -12.28
C ALA A 12 -4.25 -9.83 -11.52
N ILE A 13 -3.16 -10.59 -11.61
CA ILE A 13 -1.89 -10.29 -10.92
C ILE A 13 -1.28 -8.97 -11.40
N PRO A 14 -0.87 -8.83 -12.69
CA PRO A 14 -0.33 -7.57 -13.18
C PRO A 14 -1.35 -6.43 -13.12
N TYR A 15 -2.65 -6.73 -13.23
CA TYR A 15 -3.70 -5.74 -13.07
C TYR A 15 -3.72 -5.13 -11.66
N VAL A 16 -3.74 -5.97 -10.61
CA VAL A 16 -3.72 -5.48 -9.23
C VAL A 16 -2.42 -4.76 -8.90
N GLU A 17 -1.26 -5.24 -9.39
CA GLU A 17 0.02 -4.53 -9.22
C GLU A 17 -0.02 -3.14 -9.87
N PHE A 18 -0.61 -3.03 -11.06
CA PHE A 18 -0.74 -1.74 -11.76
C PHE A 18 -1.65 -0.78 -10.99
N ILE A 19 -2.85 -1.22 -10.61
CA ILE A 19 -3.78 -0.36 -9.86
C ILE A 19 -3.16 -0.01 -8.50
N GLY A 20 -2.58 -0.98 -7.79
CA GLY A 20 -1.91 -0.77 -6.51
C GLY A 20 -0.77 0.25 -6.63
N TYR A 21 0.04 0.17 -7.69
CA TYR A 21 1.08 1.15 -8.00
C TYR A 21 0.53 2.56 -8.18
N VAL A 22 -0.52 2.71 -9.00
CA VAL A 22 -1.14 4.01 -9.27
C VAL A 22 -1.70 4.62 -7.99
N PHE A 23 -2.43 3.83 -7.19
CA PHE A 23 -2.99 4.29 -5.92
C PHE A 23 -1.90 4.67 -4.93
N HIS A 24 -0.92 3.79 -4.73
CA HIS A 24 0.14 4.05 -3.77
C HIS A 24 0.95 5.30 -4.16
N ARG A 25 1.31 5.44 -5.44
CA ARG A 25 2.10 6.59 -5.91
C ARG A 25 1.32 7.89 -5.94
N PHE A 26 0.10 7.88 -6.47
CA PHE A 26 -0.64 9.10 -6.82
C PHE A 26 -1.80 9.42 -5.89
N LEU A 27 -2.17 8.54 -4.96
CA LEU A 27 -3.20 8.81 -3.96
C LEU A 27 -2.58 8.81 -2.55
N ASP A 28 -1.94 7.72 -2.15
CA ASP A 28 -1.40 7.56 -0.79
C ASP A 28 -0.22 8.50 -0.49
N HIS A 29 0.57 8.84 -1.52
CA HIS A 29 1.67 9.82 -1.46
C HIS A 29 1.30 11.17 -2.11
N SER A 30 0.01 11.49 -2.19
CA SER A 30 -0.48 12.76 -2.77
C SER A 30 -1.43 13.51 -1.85
N HIS A 31 -1.57 14.81 -2.08
CA HIS A 31 -2.58 15.66 -1.43
C HIS A 31 -3.99 15.53 -2.03
N LEU A 32 -4.25 14.55 -2.91
CA LEU A 32 -5.55 14.44 -3.58
C LEU A 32 -6.68 14.04 -2.62
N ILE A 33 -6.39 13.15 -1.68
CA ILE A 33 -7.36 12.71 -0.66
C ILE A 33 -6.67 12.76 0.71
N PRO A 34 -6.76 13.90 1.44
CA PRO A 34 -5.99 14.13 2.67
C PRO A 34 -6.13 13.04 3.73
N ARG A 35 -7.30 12.38 3.80
CA ARG A 35 -7.54 11.29 4.75
C ARG A 35 -6.75 10.02 4.42
N ILE A 36 -6.60 9.68 3.13
CA ILE A 36 -5.81 8.55 2.67
C ILE A 36 -4.33 8.85 2.95
N GLU A 37 -3.88 10.04 2.52
CA GLU A 37 -2.51 10.50 2.76
C GLU A 37 -2.14 10.49 4.24
N TYR A 38 -3.04 10.95 5.13
CA TYR A 38 -2.79 10.95 6.57
C TYR A 38 -2.61 9.55 7.16
N GLU A 39 -3.46 8.61 6.76
CA GLU A 39 -3.39 7.24 7.26
C GLU A 39 -2.09 6.57 6.77
N HIS A 40 -1.68 6.83 5.54
CA HIS A 40 -0.41 6.36 4.99
C HIS A 40 0.81 7.04 5.63
N TRP A 41 0.76 8.35 5.84
CA TRP A 41 1.79 9.05 6.61
C TRP A 41 1.94 8.48 8.02
N LYS A 42 0.83 8.22 8.71
CA LYS A 42 0.85 7.60 10.05
C LYS A 42 1.52 6.22 10.00
N HIS A 43 1.27 5.44 8.95
CA HIS A 43 1.96 4.18 8.70
C HIS A 43 3.48 4.38 8.64
N HIS A 44 3.95 5.29 7.79
CA HIS A 44 5.37 5.57 7.52
C HIS A 44 6.14 6.21 8.67
N PHE A 45 5.52 7.07 9.47
CA PHE A 45 6.26 7.92 10.43
C PHE A 45 5.92 7.68 11.88
N LYS A 46 4.71 7.15 12.18
CA LYS A 46 4.28 6.90 13.56
C LYS A 46 4.34 5.42 13.91
N LEU A 47 3.79 4.56 13.06
CA LEU A 47 3.69 3.13 13.35
C LEU A 47 4.96 2.36 12.98
N TYR A 48 5.51 2.65 11.80
CA TYR A 48 6.68 1.94 11.27
C TYR A 48 7.71 2.92 10.71
N PRO A 49 8.31 3.80 11.55
CA PRO A 49 9.32 4.74 11.10
C PRO A 49 10.57 4.02 10.58
N PRO A 50 11.39 4.64 9.70
CA PRO A 50 12.62 4.02 9.17
C PRO A 50 13.60 3.51 10.24
N LYS A 51 13.63 4.16 11.40
CA LYS A 51 14.45 3.75 12.55
C LYS A 51 13.92 2.51 13.29
N ASN A 52 12.65 2.15 13.09
CA ASN A 52 11.98 1.04 13.77
C ASN A 52 10.83 0.46 12.92
N LEU A 53 11.16 -0.11 11.76
CA LEU A 53 10.17 -0.67 10.83
C LEU A 53 9.45 -1.92 11.36
N ARG A 54 9.98 -2.53 12.42
CA ARG A 54 9.52 -3.79 13.03
C ARG A 54 9.51 -3.66 14.56
N PRO A 55 8.59 -2.85 15.11
CA PRO A 55 8.52 -2.59 16.54
C PRO A 55 8.12 -3.84 17.33
N ASP A 56 8.44 -3.85 18.63
CA ASP A 56 8.15 -4.97 19.56
C ASP A 56 6.69 -4.98 20.07
N HIS A 57 5.76 -4.49 19.27
CA HIS A 57 4.32 -4.51 19.57
C HIS A 57 3.56 -5.29 18.49
N PRO A 58 2.32 -5.75 18.77
CA PRO A 58 1.48 -6.36 17.75
C PRO A 58 1.30 -5.45 16.53
N TYR A 59 1.16 -6.03 15.34
CA TYR A 59 0.92 -5.27 14.12
C TYR A 59 -0.31 -4.36 14.29
N VAL A 60 -0.10 -3.06 14.18
CA VAL A 60 -1.16 -2.06 14.19
C VAL A 60 -1.61 -1.85 12.74
N LYS A 61 -2.84 -2.27 12.46
CA LYS A 61 -3.49 -1.98 11.19
C LYS A 61 -3.93 -0.51 11.20
N VAL A 62 -3.44 0.25 10.23
CA VAL A 62 -3.92 1.60 9.92
C VAL A 62 -5.41 1.52 9.56
N LYS A 63 -6.21 2.58 9.76
CA LYS A 63 -7.60 2.57 9.28
C LYS A 63 -7.51 2.57 7.75
N ALA A 64 -7.52 1.36 7.23
CA ALA A 64 -7.35 0.91 5.86
C ALA A 64 -8.42 1.49 4.93
N ILE A 65 -8.54 2.82 4.87
CA ILE A 65 -9.42 3.51 3.97
C ILE A 65 -8.97 3.25 2.53
N GLU A 66 -7.66 3.04 2.29
CA GLU A 66 -7.15 2.60 0.99
C GLU A 66 -7.85 1.30 0.57
N TYR A 67 -7.93 0.28 1.43
CA TYR A 67 -8.59 -0.99 1.09
C TYR A 67 -10.11 -0.85 0.88
N LYS A 68 -10.74 0.13 1.53
CA LYS A 68 -12.15 0.44 1.35
C LYS A 68 -12.43 1.23 0.07
N THR A 69 -11.41 1.82 -0.56
CA THR A 69 -11.55 2.56 -1.83
C THR A 69 -10.95 1.78 -3.01
N PHE A 70 -9.70 1.31 -2.89
CA PHE A 70 -8.98 0.51 -3.88
C PHE A 70 -9.63 -0.87 -4.10
N GLY A 71 -9.99 -1.57 -3.02
CA GLY A 71 -10.53 -2.93 -3.11
C GLY A 71 -11.77 -3.00 -3.99
N PRO A 72 -12.80 -2.17 -3.75
CA PRO A 72 -13.97 -2.11 -4.61
C PRO A 72 -13.65 -1.73 -6.06
N LEU A 73 -12.73 -0.79 -6.30
CA LEU A 73 -12.37 -0.38 -7.67
C LEU A 73 -11.66 -1.50 -8.44
N ALA A 74 -10.71 -2.19 -7.82
CA ALA A 74 -10.04 -3.34 -8.42
C ALA A 74 -11.01 -4.49 -8.73
N LEU A 75 -12.09 -4.63 -7.95
CA LEU A 75 -13.11 -5.65 -8.17
C LEU A 75 -14.19 -5.24 -9.19
N ALA A 76 -14.56 -3.95 -9.22
CA ALA A 76 -15.66 -3.46 -10.03
C ALA A 76 -15.25 -3.11 -11.47
N LEU A 77 -14.04 -2.57 -11.67
CA LEU A 77 -13.60 -2.10 -12.99
C LEU A 77 -13.61 -3.20 -14.08
N PRO A 78 -13.25 -4.47 -13.80
CA PRO A 78 -13.39 -5.54 -14.79
C PRO A 78 -14.81 -5.69 -15.35
N PHE A 79 -15.85 -5.49 -14.54
CA PHE A 79 -17.25 -5.59 -14.98
C PHE A 79 -17.71 -4.43 -15.85
N VAL A 80 -16.95 -3.33 -15.88
CA VAL A 80 -17.23 -2.18 -16.76
C VAL A 80 -16.63 -2.40 -18.15
N VAL A 81 -15.49 -3.09 -18.24
CA VAL A 81 -14.68 -3.15 -19.47
C VAL A 81 -14.65 -4.52 -20.14
N LEU A 82 -15.06 -5.58 -19.44
CA LEU A 82 -15.08 -6.95 -19.96
C LEU A 82 -16.49 -7.53 -19.94
N SER A 83 -16.73 -8.56 -20.76
CA SER A 83 -17.92 -9.39 -20.61
C SER A 83 -17.94 -10.10 -19.26
N PHE A 84 -19.13 -10.47 -18.78
CA PHE A 84 -19.30 -11.08 -17.46
C PHE A 84 -18.42 -12.34 -17.26
N GLU A 85 -18.28 -13.17 -18.30
CA GLU A 85 -17.51 -14.42 -18.28
C GLU A 85 -16.00 -14.21 -18.10
N ASN A 86 -15.52 -13.02 -18.46
CA ASN A 86 -14.12 -12.61 -18.29
C ASN A 86 -13.92 -11.77 -17.03
N ALA A 87 -14.88 -10.89 -16.74
CA ALA A 87 -14.88 -10.01 -15.57
C ALA A 87 -14.90 -10.80 -14.27
N LEU A 88 -15.73 -11.85 -14.17
CA LEU A 88 -15.87 -12.62 -12.93
C LEU A 88 -14.56 -13.33 -12.54
N PRO A 89 -13.87 -14.09 -13.42
CA PRO A 89 -12.55 -14.64 -13.10
C PRO A 89 -11.52 -13.57 -12.76
N MET A 90 -11.51 -12.45 -13.48
CA MET A 90 -10.58 -11.35 -13.19
C MET A 90 -10.82 -10.73 -11.81
N ALA A 91 -12.08 -10.50 -11.43
CA ALA A 91 -12.44 -9.98 -10.11
C ALA A 91 -12.09 -10.98 -9.00
N LEU A 92 -12.38 -12.28 -9.20
CA LEU A 92 -11.99 -13.33 -8.25
C LEU A 92 -10.47 -13.40 -8.06
N GLY A 93 -9.72 -13.41 -9.17
CA GLY A 93 -8.25 -13.38 -9.13
C GLY A 93 -7.73 -12.12 -8.43
N SER A 94 -8.37 -10.97 -8.67
CA SER A 94 -8.00 -9.69 -8.05
C SER A 94 -8.24 -9.71 -6.55
N GLY A 95 -9.37 -10.26 -6.10
CA GLY A 95 -9.67 -10.43 -4.69
C GLY A 95 -8.67 -11.35 -3.97
N LEU A 96 -8.38 -12.51 -4.56
CA LEU A 96 -7.38 -13.45 -4.01
C LEU A 96 -5.99 -12.81 -3.94
N TYR A 97 -5.57 -12.12 -4.98
CA TYR A 97 -4.27 -11.49 -5.02
C TYR A 97 -4.18 -10.27 -4.08
N ALA A 98 -5.26 -9.50 -3.92
CA ALA A 98 -5.31 -8.40 -2.94
C ALA A 98 -5.16 -8.91 -1.49
N ILE A 99 -5.67 -10.10 -1.17
CA ILE A 99 -5.44 -10.74 0.14
C ILE A 99 -3.95 -11.04 0.32
N LEU A 100 -3.29 -11.58 -0.71
CA LEU A 100 -1.84 -11.84 -0.68
C LEU A 100 -1.04 -10.56 -0.51
N PHE A 101 -1.37 -9.52 -1.27
CA PHE A 101 -0.77 -8.19 -1.18
C PHE A 101 -0.85 -7.64 0.25
N TRP A 102 -2.05 -7.65 0.85
CA TRP A 102 -2.25 -7.20 2.23
C TRP A 102 -1.43 -8.04 3.23
N TYR A 103 -1.41 -9.35 3.04
CA TYR A 103 -0.68 -10.27 3.89
C TYR A 103 0.83 -10.00 3.84
N PHE A 104 1.41 -9.83 2.65
CA PHE A 104 2.83 -9.49 2.48
C PHE A 104 3.18 -8.15 3.14
N HIS A 105 2.38 -7.10 2.87
CA HIS A 105 2.59 -5.79 3.47
C HIS A 105 2.61 -5.85 4.99
N ARG A 106 1.66 -6.57 5.60
CA ARG A 106 1.63 -6.82 7.04
C ARG A 106 2.89 -7.53 7.52
N LEU A 107 3.29 -8.60 6.85
CA LEU A 107 4.45 -9.40 7.26
C LEU A 107 5.76 -8.62 7.16
N PHE A 108 5.90 -7.65 6.25
CA PHE A 108 7.11 -6.83 6.15
C PHE A 108 7.45 -6.10 7.46
N HIS A 109 6.44 -5.80 8.29
CA HIS A 109 6.58 -5.12 9.57
C HIS A 109 6.65 -6.04 10.79
N LEU A 110 6.70 -7.37 10.59
CA LEU A 110 6.84 -8.35 11.66
C LEU A 110 8.28 -8.90 11.72
N ARG A 111 8.80 -9.12 12.94
CA ARG A 111 10.17 -9.64 13.13
C ARG A 111 10.31 -11.13 12.78
N LYS A 112 9.32 -11.95 13.11
CA LYS A 112 9.36 -13.42 12.94
C LYS A 112 8.04 -13.92 12.39
N HIS A 113 8.10 -14.67 11.30
CA HIS A 113 6.96 -15.34 10.65
C HIS A 113 7.51 -16.39 9.67
N ILE A 114 6.64 -17.24 9.11
CA ILE A 114 7.05 -18.38 8.26
C ILE A 114 7.85 -17.97 7.00
N LEU A 115 7.61 -16.77 6.47
CA LEU A 115 8.26 -16.26 5.26
C LEU A 115 9.59 -15.52 5.53
N SER A 116 9.98 -15.28 6.78
CA SER A 116 11.18 -14.48 7.10
C SER A 116 12.51 -15.13 6.69
N LYS A 117 12.48 -16.40 6.26
CA LYS A 117 13.64 -17.14 5.74
C LYS A 117 13.64 -17.26 4.21
N LYS A 118 12.59 -16.81 3.53
CA LYS A 118 12.45 -16.97 2.08
C LYS A 118 13.16 -15.82 1.36
N LYS A 119 14.14 -16.16 0.50
CA LYS A 119 14.98 -15.18 -0.22
C LYS A 119 14.16 -14.10 -0.95
N TYR A 120 13.11 -14.52 -1.66
CA TYR A 120 12.25 -13.58 -2.39
C TYR A 120 11.46 -12.65 -1.46
N PHE A 121 10.95 -13.16 -0.33
CA PHE A 121 10.29 -12.33 0.67
C PHE A 121 11.24 -11.30 1.27
N LEU A 122 12.46 -11.71 1.64
CA LEU A 122 13.48 -10.80 2.17
C LEU A 122 13.89 -9.72 1.16
N TYR A 123 13.92 -10.09 -0.13
CA TYR A 123 14.13 -9.13 -1.22
C TYR A 123 13.01 -8.09 -1.25
N LEU A 124 11.74 -8.50 -1.29
CA LEU A 124 10.61 -7.56 -1.30
C LEU A 124 10.56 -6.71 -0.02
N GLN A 125 10.84 -7.31 1.14
CA GLN A 125 10.91 -6.61 2.41
C GLN A 125 11.98 -5.52 2.38
N LYS A 126 13.16 -5.78 1.80
CA LYS A 126 14.20 -4.74 1.61
C LYS A 126 13.73 -3.62 0.68
N ILE A 127 13.03 -3.96 -0.41
CA ILE A 127 12.49 -2.97 -1.36
C ILE A 127 11.44 -2.08 -0.68
N HIS A 128 10.57 -2.67 0.16
CA HIS A 128 9.61 -1.95 0.99
C HIS A 128 10.28 -1.10 2.08
N ASP A 129 11.32 -1.61 2.73
CA ASP A 129 12.09 -0.83 3.72
C ASP A 129 12.73 0.41 3.05
N ASN A 130 13.26 0.26 1.83
CA ASN A 130 13.76 1.38 1.04
C ASN A 130 12.66 2.41 0.72
N HIS A 131 11.41 1.97 0.52
CA HIS A 131 10.26 2.87 0.34
C HIS A 131 9.98 3.70 1.59
N HIS A 132 10.05 3.10 2.78
CA HIS A 132 9.92 3.83 4.05
C HIS A 132 11.04 4.86 4.25
N ILE A 133 12.25 4.58 3.76
CA ILE A 133 13.39 5.52 3.82
C ILE A 133 13.22 6.65 2.79
N ASN A 134 12.74 6.34 1.59
CA ASN A 134 12.51 7.30 0.53
C ASN A 134 11.14 7.06 -0.12
N THR A 135 10.17 7.86 0.27
CA THR A 135 8.77 7.71 -0.11
C THR A 135 8.50 7.99 -1.60
N THR A 136 9.52 8.37 -2.37
CA THR A 136 9.44 8.56 -3.84
C THR A 136 9.86 7.34 -4.66
N LYS A 137 10.17 6.22 -4.01
CA LYS A 137 10.70 5.00 -4.64
C LYS A 137 9.92 3.77 -4.20
N ASN A 138 9.92 2.71 -5.00
CA ASN A 138 9.41 1.38 -4.64
C ASN A 138 7.95 1.37 -4.15
N TYR A 139 7.01 1.76 -5.01
CA TYR A 139 5.58 1.81 -4.67
C TYR A 139 4.89 0.45 -4.73
N THR A 140 5.48 -0.57 -5.35
CA THR A 140 4.91 -1.92 -5.36
C THR A 140 5.17 -2.66 -4.05
N ILE A 141 4.34 -3.65 -3.75
CA ILE A 141 4.46 -4.45 -2.51
C ILE A 141 4.93 -5.87 -2.82
N THR A 142 4.28 -6.56 -3.77
CA THR A 142 4.51 -7.99 -4.03
C THR A 142 5.32 -8.25 -5.30
N ASN A 143 5.41 -7.28 -6.21
CA ASN A 143 6.17 -7.42 -7.44
C ASN A 143 6.73 -6.07 -7.95
N PRO A 144 8.06 -5.90 -8.07
CA PRO A 144 8.70 -4.65 -8.47
C PRO A 144 8.54 -4.26 -9.94
N ILE A 145 7.83 -5.04 -10.77
CA ILE A 145 7.72 -4.78 -12.23
C ILE A 145 7.21 -3.37 -12.52
N MET A 146 6.17 -2.88 -11.82
CA MET A 146 5.66 -1.52 -12.08
C MET A 146 6.69 -0.45 -11.70
N ASP A 147 7.45 -0.67 -10.62
CA ASP A 147 8.54 0.22 -10.24
C ASP A 147 9.67 0.26 -11.28
N PHE A 148 9.96 -0.86 -11.95
CA PHE A 148 10.90 -0.89 -13.06
C PHE A 148 10.36 -0.12 -14.28
N ILE A 149 9.11 -0.39 -14.68
CA ILE A 149 8.47 0.24 -15.84
C ILE A 149 8.44 1.76 -15.68
N PHE A 150 8.10 2.25 -14.48
CA PHE A 150 7.91 3.68 -14.22
C PHE A 150 9.14 4.37 -13.61
N GLY A 151 10.29 3.70 -13.54
CA GLY A 151 11.55 4.29 -13.08
C GLY A 151 11.59 4.66 -11.59
N THR A 152 10.75 4.04 -10.77
CA THR A 152 10.69 4.28 -9.31
C THR A 152 11.40 3.20 -8.51
N TYR A 153 11.97 2.18 -9.17
CA TYR A 153 12.74 1.13 -8.53
C TYR A 153 14.06 1.62 -7.90
N ALA A 154 14.34 1.18 -6.68
CA ALA A 154 15.57 1.42 -5.94
C ALA A 154 15.97 0.16 -5.15
N HIS A 155 16.94 -0.58 -5.68
CA HIS A 155 17.50 -1.76 -5.02
C HIS A 155 18.43 -1.42 -3.85
N LYS A 156 19.27 -0.41 -4.04
CA LYS A 156 20.19 0.10 -3.02
C LYS A 156 19.41 1.00 -2.08
N THR A 157 19.83 1.04 -0.81
CA THR A 157 19.25 1.94 0.18
C THR A 157 19.34 3.38 -0.32
N PRO A 158 18.20 4.05 -0.54
CA PRO A 158 18.18 5.40 -1.10
C PRO A 158 18.58 6.42 -0.03
N LYS A 159 18.94 7.63 -0.48
CA LYS A 159 19.02 8.77 0.43
C LYS A 159 17.63 9.02 1.04
N TYR A 160 17.60 9.33 2.33
CA TYR A 160 16.36 9.64 3.03
C TYR A 160 15.62 10.78 2.31
N LYS A 161 14.33 10.58 2.05
CA LYS A 161 13.47 11.59 1.45
C LYS A 161 12.04 11.37 1.92
N ASN A 162 11.44 12.44 2.43
CA ASN A 162 10.08 12.45 2.93
C ASN A 162 9.23 13.42 2.09
N THR A 163 8.28 12.89 1.34
CA THR A 163 7.29 13.69 0.58
C THR A 163 6.24 14.36 1.44
N PHE A 164 6.05 13.90 2.68
CA PHE A 164 5.08 14.41 3.63
C PHE A 164 5.63 15.52 4.54
N ALA A 165 6.82 16.07 4.26
CA ALA A 165 7.50 17.00 5.15
C ALA A 165 6.67 18.24 5.53
N ASN A 166 5.76 18.66 4.65
CA ASN A 166 4.82 19.76 4.90
C ASN A 166 3.42 19.29 5.32
N PHE A 167 3.11 18.00 5.10
CA PHE A 167 1.79 17.44 5.35
C PHE A 167 1.43 17.41 6.84
N GLU A 168 2.37 17.05 7.72
CA GLU A 168 2.09 16.99 9.16
C GLU A 168 1.62 18.35 9.71
N LYS A 169 2.33 19.42 9.36
CA LYS A 169 1.97 20.79 9.78
C LYS A 169 0.64 21.24 9.18
N GLN A 170 0.41 20.95 7.90
CA GLN A 170 -0.82 21.29 7.21
C GLN A 170 -2.02 20.54 7.79
N PHE A 171 -1.90 19.23 8.00
CA PHE A 171 -2.94 18.39 8.58
C PHE A 171 -3.27 18.81 10.02
N GLU A 172 -2.27 19.13 10.84
CA GLU A 172 -2.49 19.68 12.18
C GLU A 172 -3.27 21.00 12.16
N GLN A 173 -3.00 21.88 11.18
CA GLN A 173 -3.74 23.12 10.98
C GLN A 173 -5.18 22.84 10.53
N GLU A 174 -5.39 21.89 9.61
CA GLU A 174 -6.71 21.50 9.12
C GLU A 174 -7.59 20.90 10.24
N VAL A 175 -7.01 20.06 11.10
CA VAL A 175 -7.69 19.55 12.31
C VAL A 175 -8.03 20.68 13.28
N LYS A 176 -7.08 21.58 13.57
CA LYS A 176 -7.31 22.72 14.48
C LYS A 176 -8.38 23.69 13.95
N SER A 177 -8.44 23.88 12.64
CA SER A 177 -9.43 24.74 11.98
C SER A 177 -10.82 24.10 11.87
N GLY A 178 -11.00 22.84 12.30
CA GLY A 178 -12.26 22.11 12.17
C GLY A 178 -12.60 21.66 10.75
N LYS A 179 -11.73 21.93 9.76
CA LYS A 179 -11.88 21.45 8.37
C LYS A 179 -11.76 19.93 8.26
N PHE A 180 -11.06 19.30 9.21
CA PHE A 180 -10.97 17.86 9.31
C PHE A 180 -11.67 17.36 10.58
N THR A 181 -12.85 16.75 10.44
CA THR A 181 -13.66 16.24 11.57
C THR A 181 -13.29 14.82 12.00
N GLY A 182 -12.20 14.26 11.47
CA GLY A 182 -11.70 12.95 11.90
C GLY A 182 -11.11 13.02 13.30
N SER A 183 -11.55 12.15 14.20
CA SER A 183 -11.00 12.06 15.55
C SER A 183 -9.51 11.71 15.52
N VAL A 184 -8.66 12.71 15.78
CA VAL A 184 -7.26 12.48 16.15
C VAL A 184 -7.30 11.88 17.55
N HIS A 185 -7.23 10.56 17.66
CA HIS A 185 -6.91 9.97 18.96
C HIS A 185 -5.52 10.46 19.34
N LYS A 186 -5.49 11.40 20.31
CA LYS A 186 -4.27 11.77 21.01
C LYS A 186 -3.71 10.49 21.64
N THR A 187 -2.71 9.88 21.02
CA THR A 187 -1.86 8.93 21.73
C THR A 187 -1.16 9.76 22.80
N LYS A 188 -1.51 9.50 24.06
CA LYS A 188 -0.77 10.05 25.20
C LYS A 188 0.70 9.68 25.00
N THR A 189 1.53 10.68 24.73
CA THR A 189 2.98 10.55 24.86
C THR A 189 3.23 10.28 26.33
N GLY A 190 3.68 9.07 26.66
CA GLY A 190 4.13 8.74 28.00
C GLY A 190 5.29 9.67 28.36
N THR A 191 5.09 10.44 29.43
CA THR A 191 6.14 11.06 30.23
C THR A 191 6.96 10.00 30.94
#